data_AF-A0A1F9Y190-F1
#
_entry.id   AF-A0A1F9Y190-F1
#
_cell.length_a   1.000
_cell.length_b   1.000
_cell.length_c   1.000
_cell.angle_alpha   90.00
_cell.angle_beta   90.00
_cell.angle_gamma   90.00
#
_symmetry.space_group_name_H-M   'P 1'
#
loop_
_entity.id
_entity.type
_entity.pdbx_description
1 polymer ?
#
loop_
_entity_poly.entity_id
_entity_poly.type
_entity_poly.pdbx_seq_one_letter_code
_entity_poly.pdbx_strand_id
1 'polypeptide(L)'
;MADGNLNKLLTKFQGVAKKKHLESRDLEILREIKEGITQVLQVLKECDCCGAAVPEIARLELDGIRAAVCHDCGIKALKNKSLVLKKVKKNEAKREKRDDKDHKKPAEHKTSHKSAPAADTRSTRFDAVIEKKADGAVGQTMLSLGAKSGELDRAAGFEEVASENGQKLAIVKKLFEIASSVALPMPLDRTISYTRMEALNQGLRLSDDELKRIVTGLVKKAGLKVRE
;
A
#
# COMPACT_ATOMS: atom_id res chain seq x y z
N MET A 1 9.11 -5.11 26.44
CA MET A 1 10.42 -5.16 25.72
C MET A 1 10.55 -4.14 24.58
N ALA A 2 9.45 -3.62 24.01
CA ALA A 2 9.49 -2.67 22.88
C ALA A 2 10.16 -1.32 23.22
N ASP A 3 9.97 -0.81 24.43
CA ASP A 3 10.49 0.51 24.84
C ASP A 3 12.03 0.57 24.87
N GLY A 4 12.67 -0.56 25.21
CA GLY A 4 14.13 -0.66 25.22
C GLY A 4 14.76 -0.53 23.83
N ASN A 5 14.05 -0.96 22.78
CA ASN A 5 14.53 -0.85 21.40
C ASN A 5 14.35 0.57 20.85
N LEU A 6 13.22 1.22 21.15
CA LEU A 6 12.96 2.60 20.76
C LEU A 6 13.99 3.57 21.34
N ASN A 7 14.37 3.42 22.61
CA ASN A 7 15.38 4.28 23.24
C ASN A 7 16.77 4.14 22.59
N LYS A 8 17.14 2.91 22.17
CA LYS A 8 18.38 2.68 21.43
C LYS A 8 18.34 3.34 20.04
N LEU A 9 17.23 3.22 19.32
CA LEU A 9 17.04 3.89 18.03
C LEU A 9 17.07 5.42 18.16
N LEU A 10 16.45 5.97 19.21
CA LEU A 10 16.47 7.40 19.51
C LEU A 10 17.90 7.89 19.75
N THR A 11 18.70 7.13 20.51
CA THR A 11 20.11 7.47 20.78
C THR A 11 20.93 7.47 19.48
N LYS A 12 20.76 6.44 18.63
CA LYS A 12 21.39 6.40 17.29
C LYS A 12 20.98 7.60 16.45
N PHE A 13 19.69 7.92 16.41
CA PHE A 13 19.15 9.05 15.66
C PHE A 13 19.74 10.38 16.12
N GLN A 14 19.80 10.63 17.45
CA GLN A 14 20.42 11.83 18.00
C GLN A 14 21.91 11.95 17.65
N GLY A 15 22.63 10.82 17.58
CA GLY A 15 24.03 10.78 17.14
C GLY A 15 24.19 11.26 15.69
N VAL A 16 23.28 10.87 14.80
CA VAL A 16 23.27 11.30 13.40
C VAL A 16 22.79 12.75 13.25
N ALA A 17 21.74 13.14 13.98
CA ALA A 17 21.10 14.46 13.86
C ALA A 17 22.01 15.63 14.26
N LYS A 18 23.05 15.39 15.08
CA LYS A 18 24.01 16.42 15.50
C LYS A 18 25.10 16.71 14.46
N LYS A 19 25.22 15.90 13.40
CA LYS A 19 26.25 16.07 12.37
C LYS A 19 25.82 17.09 11.32
N LYS A 20 26.74 17.97 10.91
CA LYS A 20 26.50 18.96 9.85
C LYS A 20 26.51 18.36 8.44
N HIS A 21 27.29 17.30 8.23
CA HIS A 21 27.36 16.55 6.99
C HIS A 21 27.11 15.08 7.28
N LEU A 22 26.28 14.44 6.46
CA LEU A 22 25.94 13.02 6.58
C LEU A 22 26.89 12.21 5.69
N GLU A 23 27.58 11.25 6.29
CA GLU A 23 28.39 10.29 5.54
C GLU A 23 27.52 9.10 5.09
N SER A 24 28.03 8.28 4.16
CA SER A 24 27.34 7.06 3.71
C SER A 24 26.97 6.13 4.87
N ARG A 25 27.81 6.10 5.92
CA ARG A 25 27.53 5.33 7.15
C ARG A 25 26.33 5.87 7.92
N ASP A 26 26.15 7.19 7.96
CA ASP A 26 25.01 7.81 8.65
C ASP A 26 23.69 7.53 7.92
N LEU A 27 23.72 7.49 6.60
CA LEU A 27 22.56 7.09 5.79
C LEU A 27 22.15 5.63 6.05
N GLU A 28 23.11 4.73 6.25
CA GLU A 28 22.83 3.33 6.62
C GLU A 28 22.21 3.25 8.02
N ILE A 29 22.74 4.01 8.99
CA ILE A 29 22.15 4.10 10.35
C ILE A 29 20.71 4.64 10.29
N LEU A 30 20.43 5.64 9.45
CA LEU A 30 19.06 6.16 9.26
C LEU A 30 18.14 5.11 8.64
N ARG A 31 18.64 4.25 7.74
CA ARG A 31 17.88 3.13 7.19
C ARG A 31 17.55 2.11 8.28
N GLU A 32 18.53 1.72 9.11
CA GLU A 32 18.30 0.84 10.27
C GLU A 32 17.24 1.41 11.22
N ILE A 33 17.31 2.72 11.50
CA ILE A 33 16.33 3.40 12.36
C ILE A 33 14.93 3.33 11.76
N LYS A 34 14.81 3.60 10.45
CA LYS A 34 13.53 3.53 9.73
C LYS A 34 12.95 2.11 9.79
N GLU A 35 13.76 1.09 9.54
CA GLU A 35 13.34 -0.31 9.59
C GLU A 35 12.92 -0.71 11.01
N GLY A 36 13.69 -0.31 12.03
CA GLY A 36 13.37 -0.56 13.43
C GLY A 36 12.05 0.09 13.86
N ILE A 37 11.80 1.35 13.48
CA ILE A 37 10.51 2.02 13.75
C ILE A 37 9.37 1.28 13.05
N THR A 38 9.56 0.86 11.79
CA THR A 38 8.55 0.13 11.02
C THR A 38 8.20 -1.20 11.69
N GLN A 39 9.19 -1.94 12.17
CA GLN A 39 8.97 -3.19 12.91
C GLN A 39 8.19 -2.96 14.21
N VAL A 40 8.48 -1.89 14.96
CA VAL A 40 7.73 -1.57 16.18
C VAL A 40 6.28 -1.24 15.85
N LEU A 41 6.03 -0.42 14.81
CA LEU A 41 4.69 -0.06 14.38
C LEU A 41 3.84 -1.28 13.95
N GLN A 42 4.46 -2.29 13.35
CA GLN A 42 3.76 -3.52 12.93
C GLN A 42 3.23 -4.37 14.10
N VAL A 43 3.82 -4.25 15.30
CA VAL A 43 3.43 -5.03 16.48
C VAL A 43 2.37 -4.30 17.31
N LEU A 44 2.20 -2.99 17.12
CA LEU A 44 1.19 -2.23 17.84
C LEU A 44 -0.22 -2.67 17.46
N LYS A 45 -1.08 -2.79 18.47
CA LYS A 45 -2.49 -3.11 18.33
C LYS A 45 -3.32 -1.97 18.92
N GLU A 46 -4.51 -1.74 18.37
CA GLU A 46 -5.39 -0.68 18.84
C GLU A 46 -6.28 -1.17 19.99
N CYS A 47 -6.43 -0.35 21.02
CA CYS A 47 -7.32 -0.59 22.14
C CYS A 47 -8.78 -0.23 21.79
N ASP A 48 -9.71 -1.17 21.95
CA ASP A 48 -11.15 -1.00 21.64
C ASP A 48 -11.85 0.08 22.51
N CYS A 49 -11.29 0.37 23.68
CA CYS A 49 -11.87 1.32 24.63
C CYS A 49 -11.43 2.77 24.37
N CYS A 50 -10.12 3.02 24.20
CA CYS A 50 -9.59 4.38 24.03
C CYS A 50 -9.11 4.71 22.61
N GLY A 51 -8.83 3.69 21.79
CA GLY A 51 -8.22 3.82 20.46
C GLY A 51 -6.69 3.98 20.48
N ALA A 52 -6.03 3.83 21.64
CA ALA A 52 -4.58 3.92 21.71
C ALA A 52 -3.91 2.70 21.06
N ALA A 53 -2.86 2.93 20.27
CA ALA A 53 -2.00 1.88 19.73
C ALA A 53 -0.96 1.49 20.79
N VAL A 54 -1.00 0.24 21.26
CA VAL A 54 -0.13 -0.28 22.32
C VAL A 54 0.52 -1.60 21.90
N PRO A 55 1.74 -1.91 22.38
CA PRO A 55 2.45 -3.14 22.00
C PRO A 55 1.80 -4.39 22.61
N GLU A 56 1.19 -4.25 23.78
CA GLU A 56 0.53 -5.33 24.50
C GLU A 56 -0.93 -4.97 24.77
N ILE A 57 -1.82 -5.88 24.39
CA ILE A 57 -3.26 -5.79 24.60
C ILE A 57 -3.72 -6.99 25.39
N ALA A 58 -4.48 -6.73 26.45
CA ALA A 58 -5.20 -7.75 27.19
C ALA A 58 -6.58 -7.97 26.55
N ARG A 59 -6.98 -9.24 26.41
CA ARG A 59 -8.36 -9.59 26.08
C ARG A 59 -9.13 -9.75 27.37
N LEU A 60 -10.15 -8.91 27.57
CA LEU A 60 -10.98 -8.90 28.77
C LEU A 60 -12.43 -9.25 28.40
N GLU A 61 -13.11 -9.99 29.28
CA GLU A 61 -14.54 -10.28 29.17
C GLU A 61 -15.23 -9.85 30.47
N LEU A 62 -16.14 -8.87 30.39
CA LEU A 62 -16.98 -8.41 31.50
C LEU A 62 -18.41 -8.27 31.01
N ASP A 63 -19.37 -8.77 31.78
CA ASP A 63 -20.81 -8.74 31.46
C ASP A 63 -21.14 -9.25 30.04
N GLY A 64 -20.42 -10.27 29.57
CA GLY A 64 -20.59 -10.85 28.23
C GLY A 64 -20.01 -10.02 27.09
N ILE A 65 -19.34 -8.89 27.37
CA ILE A 65 -18.65 -8.06 26.38
C ILE A 65 -17.16 -8.44 26.37
N ARG A 66 -16.68 -8.92 25.22
CA ARG A 66 -15.25 -9.19 24.97
C ARG A 66 -14.59 -7.99 24.28
N ALA A 67 -13.47 -7.53 24.82
CA ALA A 67 -12.74 -6.39 24.28
C ALA A 67 -11.22 -6.59 24.37
N ALA A 68 -10.50 -6.11 23.35
CA ALA A 68 -9.06 -5.94 23.34
C ALA A 68 -8.73 -4.56 23.94
N VAL A 69 -8.20 -4.53 25.16
CA VAL A 69 -7.92 -3.29 25.89
C VAL A 69 -6.44 -3.12 26.24
N CYS A 70 -5.97 -1.88 26.23
CA CYS A 70 -4.67 -1.54 26.81
C CYS A 70 -4.70 -1.71 28.34
N HIS A 71 -3.52 -1.78 28.96
CA HIS A 71 -3.35 -1.99 30.39
C HIS A 71 -4.19 -1.01 31.24
N ASP A 72 -4.14 0.29 30.95
CA ASP A 72 -4.87 1.30 31.72
C ASP A 72 -6.39 1.18 31.58
N CYS A 73 -6.89 0.87 30.37
CA CYS A 73 -8.32 0.64 30.14
C CYS A 73 -8.78 -0.66 30.81
N GLY A 74 -7.95 -1.70 30.78
CA GLY A 74 -8.21 -2.96 31.48
C GLY A 74 -8.34 -2.77 32.99
N ILE A 75 -7.42 -2.03 33.61
CA ILE A 75 -7.49 -1.72 35.06
C ILE A 75 -8.75 -0.92 35.38
N LYS A 76 -9.09 0.10 34.58
CA LYS A 76 -10.31 0.89 34.78
C LYS A 76 -11.57 0.04 34.64
N ALA A 77 -11.62 -0.84 33.64
CA ALA A 77 -12.74 -1.74 33.42
C ALA A 77 -12.93 -2.72 34.59
N LEU A 78 -11.84 -3.30 35.10
CA LEU A 78 -11.86 -4.19 36.26
C LEU A 78 -12.32 -3.47 37.53
N LYS A 79 -11.87 -2.22 37.76
CA LYS A 79 -12.29 -1.41 38.91
C LYS A 79 -13.78 -1.05 38.86
N ASN A 80 -14.28 -0.72 37.67
CA ASN A 80 -15.67 -0.30 37.48
C ASN A 80 -16.64 -1.45 37.21
N LYS A 81 -16.13 -2.69 37.04
CA LYS A 81 -16.87 -3.88 36.60
C LYS A 81 -17.64 -3.68 35.28
N SER A 82 -17.22 -2.73 34.43
CA SER A 82 -17.92 -2.41 33.19
C SER A 82 -16.93 -2.01 32.09
N LEU A 83 -17.15 -2.49 30.86
CA LEU A 83 -16.41 -2.08 29.68
C LEU A 83 -17.17 -0.99 28.91
N VAL A 84 -16.62 0.21 28.83
CA VAL A 84 -17.14 1.27 27.97
C VAL A 84 -16.39 1.23 26.65
N LEU A 85 -16.98 0.60 25.64
CA LEU A 85 -16.40 0.59 24.30
C LEU A 85 -16.62 1.95 23.62
N LYS A 86 -15.56 2.53 23.05
CA LYS A 86 -15.75 3.63 22.12
C LYS A 86 -16.49 3.07 20.92
N LYS A 87 -17.56 3.75 20.49
CA LYS A 87 -18.19 3.47 19.19
C LYS A 87 -17.21 3.88 18.09
N VAL A 88 -16.21 3.05 17.83
CA VAL A 88 -15.36 3.20 16.65
C VAL A 88 -16.30 3.01 15.48
N LYS A 89 -16.49 4.05 14.66
CA LYS A 89 -17.26 3.97 13.42
C LYS A 89 -16.63 2.85 12.58
N LYS A 90 -17.27 1.68 12.58
CA LYS A 90 -16.92 0.52 11.78
C LYS A 90 -16.84 0.97 10.31
N ASN A 91 -15.64 1.17 9.80
CA ASN A 91 -15.37 1.23 8.35
C ASN A 91 -15.27 -0.20 7.75
N GLU A 92 -15.81 -1.21 8.43
CA GLU A 92 -15.84 -2.62 8.01
C GLU A 92 -17.12 -2.96 7.24
N ALA A 93 -17.31 -2.32 6.07
CA ALA A 93 -18.38 -2.71 5.15
C ALA A 93 -17.87 -2.86 3.72
N LYS A 94 -16.88 -3.75 3.50
CA LYS A 94 -16.69 -4.42 2.19
C LYS A 94 -15.71 -5.60 2.15
N ARG A 95 -15.64 -6.41 3.19
CA ARG A 95 -15.16 -7.79 3.06
C ARG A 95 -16.23 -8.72 3.63
N GLU A 96 -16.51 -9.80 2.90
CA GLU A 96 -17.51 -10.85 3.18
C GLU A 96 -18.94 -10.60 2.67
N LYS A 97 -19.14 -10.89 1.38
CA LYS A 97 -20.15 -11.86 0.92
C LYS A 97 -19.61 -12.60 -0.30
N ARG A 98 -18.74 -13.57 -0.06
CA ARG A 98 -18.60 -14.75 -0.92
C ARG A 98 -19.17 -15.88 -0.10
N ASP A 99 -20.30 -16.41 -0.56
CA ASP A 99 -20.61 -17.82 -0.72
C ASP A 99 -22.13 -18.05 -0.71
N ASP A 100 -22.50 -19.13 -1.39
CA ASP A 100 -23.82 -19.75 -1.55
C ASP A 100 -24.80 -19.17 -2.57
N LYS A 101 -24.70 -19.72 -3.80
CA LYS A 101 -25.88 -20.29 -4.47
C LYS A 101 -25.58 -21.68 -5.03
N ASP A 102 -26.04 -22.65 -4.26
CA ASP A 102 -26.40 -24.02 -4.63
C ASP A 102 -27.29 -24.11 -5.88
N HIS A 103 -27.08 -25.18 -6.66
CA HIS A 103 -28.07 -26.11 -7.26
C HIS A 103 -27.30 -27.11 -8.17
N LYS A 104 -27.57 -28.42 -8.32
CA LYS A 104 -28.46 -29.43 -7.70
C LYS A 104 -28.24 -30.77 -8.46
N LYS A 105 -27.61 -31.77 -7.82
CA LYS A 105 -27.91 -33.26 -7.83
C LYS A 105 -27.89 -34.08 -9.18
N PRO A 106 -27.98 -35.44 -9.18
CA PRO A 106 -26.93 -36.45 -8.89
C PRO A 106 -26.85 -37.62 -9.93
N ALA A 107 -25.85 -38.50 -9.86
CA ALA A 107 -25.97 -39.91 -10.29
C ALA A 107 -24.83 -40.80 -9.77
N GLU A 108 -25.19 -42.03 -9.44
CA GLU A 108 -24.44 -43.10 -8.76
C GLU A 108 -23.56 -43.91 -9.73
N HIS A 109 -22.42 -44.48 -9.26
CA HIS A 109 -22.17 -45.93 -9.16
C HIS A 109 -20.68 -46.29 -8.89
N LYS A 110 -20.47 -47.13 -7.84
CA LYS A 110 -19.65 -48.38 -7.71
C LYS A 110 -18.46 -48.60 -8.67
N THR A 111 -17.29 -49.19 -8.35
CA THR A 111 -16.78 -50.03 -7.24
C THR A 111 -15.28 -50.33 -7.49
N SER A 112 -14.51 -50.50 -6.40
CA SER A 112 -13.32 -51.38 -6.17
C SER A 112 -12.33 -51.76 -7.29
N HIS A 113 -11.02 -51.61 -7.02
CA HIS A 113 -9.96 -52.65 -6.97
C HIS A 113 -8.61 -51.96 -6.63
N LYS A 114 -7.93 -52.25 -5.51
CA LYS A 114 -7.03 -53.38 -5.15
C LYS A 114 -5.55 -53.14 -5.56
N SER A 115 -4.69 -53.19 -4.54
CA SER A 115 -3.26 -53.63 -4.54
C SER A 115 -2.13 -52.63 -4.84
N ALA A 116 -1.25 -52.48 -3.84
CA ALA A 116 0.16 -52.03 -3.92
C ALA A 116 1.07 -53.20 -4.40
N PRO A 117 2.42 -53.19 -4.32
CA PRO A 117 3.41 -52.15 -3.95
C PRO A 117 4.69 -52.14 -4.88
N ALA A 118 5.78 -51.54 -4.36
CA ALA A 118 7.20 -51.63 -4.78
C ALA A 118 7.68 -50.60 -5.81
N ALA A 119 8.93 -50.15 -5.83
CA ALA A 119 10.04 -49.96 -4.90
C ALA A 119 11.17 -49.34 -5.75
N ASP A 120 12.12 -48.62 -5.13
CA ASP A 120 13.46 -48.30 -5.64
C ASP A 120 13.56 -47.41 -6.91
N THR A 121 14.46 -46.44 -7.08
CA THR A 121 15.89 -46.33 -6.78
C THR A 121 16.26 -44.85 -7.07
N ARG A 122 16.98 -44.17 -6.17
CA ARG A 122 18.44 -43.97 -6.18
C ARG A 122 18.96 -42.95 -7.22
N SER A 123 19.63 -41.92 -6.68
CA SER A 123 21.02 -41.54 -7.00
C SER A 123 21.30 -40.19 -7.69
N THR A 124 22.18 -39.44 -7.00
CA THR A 124 23.33 -38.64 -7.48
C THR A 124 23.06 -37.38 -8.31
N ARG A 125 23.29 -36.18 -7.77
CA ARG A 125 24.58 -35.46 -7.74
C ARG A 125 25.21 -35.31 -9.13
N PHE A 126 25.31 -34.09 -9.63
CA PHE A 126 26.58 -33.52 -10.10
C PHE A 126 26.56 -31.98 -10.03
N ASP A 127 27.67 -31.47 -9.50
CA ASP A 127 28.10 -30.08 -9.38
C ASP A 127 28.55 -29.48 -10.74
N ALA A 128 28.88 -28.18 -10.66
CA ALA A 128 29.81 -27.40 -11.49
C ALA A 128 29.18 -26.66 -12.70
N VAL A 129 29.00 -25.34 -12.61
CA VAL A 129 30.01 -24.28 -12.87
C VAL A 129 30.42 -24.23 -14.33
N ILE A 130 29.93 -23.20 -15.05
CA ILE A 130 30.67 -22.50 -16.10
C ILE A 130 30.28 -21.01 -16.04
N GLU A 131 31.26 -20.17 -15.74
CA GLU A 131 31.27 -18.73 -16.02
C GLU A 131 31.20 -18.48 -17.54
N LYS A 132 30.45 -17.46 -17.97
CA LYS A 132 30.93 -16.50 -18.98
C LYS A 132 30.04 -15.26 -19.09
N LYS A 133 30.74 -14.11 -19.05
CA LYS A 133 30.28 -12.77 -19.40
C LYS A 133 29.56 -12.72 -20.75
N ALA A 134 28.52 -11.90 -20.86
CA ALA A 134 28.29 -11.03 -21.99
C ALA A 134 27.23 -9.98 -21.66
N ASP A 135 27.46 -8.79 -22.19
CA ASP A 135 26.70 -7.56 -22.09
C ASP A 135 25.24 -7.65 -22.58
N GLY A 136 24.41 -6.75 -22.06
CA GLY A 136 23.36 -6.13 -22.86
C GLY A 136 21.90 -6.49 -22.54
N ALA A 137 21.05 -5.49 -22.84
CA ALA A 137 19.59 -5.53 -22.95
C ALA A 137 18.78 -5.47 -21.65
N VAL A 138 18.54 -4.22 -21.25
CA VAL A 138 17.32 -3.75 -20.57
C VAL A 138 16.10 -4.45 -21.20
N GLY A 139 15.51 -5.38 -20.44
CA GLY A 139 14.24 -6.00 -20.79
C GLY A 139 13.11 -4.97 -20.67
N GLN A 140 12.81 -4.29 -21.78
CA GLN A 140 11.49 -3.71 -22.02
C GLN A 140 10.50 -4.86 -22.07
N THR A 141 9.73 -5.03 -21.01
CA THR A 141 8.55 -5.89 -21.03
C THR A 141 7.52 -5.23 -21.95
N MET A 142 7.44 -5.75 -23.17
CA MET A 142 6.33 -5.51 -24.08
C MET A 142 5.03 -5.99 -23.42
N LEU A 143 4.15 -5.05 -23.09
CA LEU A 143 2.73 -5.28 -22.99
C LEU A 143 2.04 -4.39 -24.02
N SER A 144 2.08 -4.84 -25.27
CA SER A 144 1.17 -4.41 -26.32
C SER A 144 -0.03 -5.33 -26.30
N LEU A 145 -1.14 -4.90 -25.67
CA LEU A 145 -2.46 -5.49 -25.90
C LEU A 145 -3.55 -4.42 -25.74
N GLY A 146 -4.08 -3.97 -26.87
CA GLY A 146 -5.43 -3.41 -26.97
C GLY A 146 -5.52 -1.89 -27.16
N ALA A 147 -5.21 -1.43 -28.39
CA ALA A 147 -5.67 -0.13 -28.89
C ALA A 147 -7.21 -0.12 -28.93
N LYS A 148 -7.84 0.28 -27.82
CA LYS A 148 -9.26 0.62 -27.76
C LYS A 148 -9.40 2.04 -28.30
N SER A 149 -10.37 2.23 -29.17
CA SER A 149 -10.77 3.47 -29.86
C SER A 149 -10.84 4.77 -29.04
N GLY A 150 -10.67 4.75 -27.72
CA GLY A 150 -10.57 5.95 -26.87
C GLY A 150 -9.15 6.49 -26.66
N GLU A 151 -8.11 5.89 -27.23
CA GLU A 151 -6.73 6.37 -27.10
C GLU A 151 -6.41 7.55 -28.04
N LEU A 152 -7.07 7.59 -29.20
CA LEU A 152 -6.93 8.68 -30.18
C LEU A 152 -7.53 10.00 -29.64
N ASP A 153 -8.72 9.94 -29.03
CA ASP A 153 -9.37 11.13 -28.45
C ASP A 153 -8.58 11.71 -27.27
N ARG A 154 -7.90 10.84 -26.50
CA ARG A 154 -7.05 11.27 -25.37
C ARG A 154 -5.77 11.95 -25.82
N ALA A 155 -5.16 11.47 -26.90
CA ALA A 155 -3.95 12.09 -27.43
C ALA A 155 -4.21 13.53 -27.89
N ALA A 156 -5.32 13.75 -28.59
CA ALA A 156 -5.77 15.09 -28.99
C ALA A 156 -6.04 15.99 -27.77
N GLY A 157 -6.70 15.45 -26.73
CA GLY A 157 -6.94 16.17 -25.48
C GLY A 157 -5.65 16.61 -24.75
N PHE A 158 -4.58 15.81 -24.82
CA PHE A 158 -3.29 16.19 -24.22
C PHE A 158 -2.59 17.33 -24.98
N GLU A 159 -2.64 17.31 -26.31
CA GLU A 159 -2.04 18.34 -27.16
C GLU A 159 -2.76 19.69 -27.00
N GLU A 160 -4.09 19.66 -26.87
CA GLU A 160 -4.89 20.85 -26.64
C GLU A 160 -4.59 21.48 -25.27
N VAL A 161 -4.57 20.67 -24.20
CA VAL A 161 -4.23 21.14 -22.84
C VAL A 161 -2.79 21.65 -22.75
N ALA A 162 -1.85 21.02 -23.46
CA ALA A 162 -0.46 21.47 -23.54
C ALA A 162 -0.34 22.85 -24.22
N SER A 163 -1.05 23.03 -25.33
CA SER A 163 -1.02 24.27 -26.11
C SER A 163 -1.67 25.44 -25.36
N GLU A 164 -2.80 25.22 -24.69
CA GLU A 164 -3.51 26.25 -23.92
C GLU A 164 -2.71 26.75 -22.71
N ASN A 165 -1.88 25.89 -22.12
CA ASN A 165 -1.14 26.21 -20.91
C ASN A 165 0.35 26.50 -21.17
N GLY A 166 0.80 26.47 -22.43
CA GLY A 166 2.20 26.68 -22.79
C GLY A 166 3.15 25.64 -22.21
N GLN A 167 2.66 24.43 -21.90
CA GLN A 167 3.43 23.38 -21.25
C GLN A 167 3.84 22.29 -22.24
N LYS A 168 4.95 21.61 -21.94
CA LYS A 168 5.40 20.48 -22.77
C LYS A 168 4.41 19.32 -22.67
N LEU A 169 4.10 18.69 -23.81
CA LEU A 169 3.22 17.50 -23.87
C LEU A 169 3.65 16.40 -22.88
N ALA A 170 4.96 16.22 -22.70
CA ALA A 170 5.51 15.25 -21.74
C ALA A 170 5.11 15.56 -20.28
N ILE A 171 4.99 16.83 -19.90
CA ILE A 171 4.58 17.24 -18.56
C ILE A 171 3.09 16.93 -18.37
N VAL A 172 2.26 17.26 -19.36
CA VAL A 172 0.81 17.00 -19.33
C VAL A 172 0.52 15.50 -19.23
N LYS A 173 1.23 14.66 -19.99
CA LYS A 173 1.12 13.20 -19.91
C LYS A 173 1.50 12.66 -18.52
N LYS A 174 2.59 13.15 -17.93
CA LYS A 174 2.99 12.78 -16.56
C LYS A 174 1.96 13.18 -15.51
N LEU A 175 1.42 14.40 -15.61
CA LEU A 175 0.38 14.88 -14.69
C LEU A 175 -0.91 14.05 -14.81
N PHE A 176 -1.27 13.63 -16.03
CA PHE A 176 -2.38 12.72 -16.24
C PHE A 176 -2.10 11.35 -15.62
N GLU A 177 -0.90 10.79 -15.81
CA GLU A 177 -0.50 9.51 -15.21
C GLU A 177 -0.59 9.56 -13.68
N ILE A 178 -0.03 10.60 -13.06
CA ILE A 178 -0.14 10.87 -11.62
C ILE A 178 -1.61 10.94 -11.19
N ALA A 179 -2.42 11.78 -11.84
CA ALA A 179 -3.81 11.96 -11.48
C ALA A 179 -4.65 10.69 -11.69
N SER A 180 -4.29 9.87 -12.68
CA SER A 180 -4.95 8.59 -12.99
C SER A 180 -4.53 7.45 -12.06
N SER A 181 -3.40 7.58 -11.36
CA SER A 181 -2.93 6.59 -10.38
C SER A 181 -3.80 6.51 -9.13
N VAL A 182 -4.69 7.50 -8.93
CA VAL A 182 -5.64 7.51 -7.83
C VAL A 182 -6.67 6.38 -8.02
N ALA A 183 -6.65 5.41 -7.11
CA ALA A 183 -7.47 4.20 -7.18
C ALA A 183 -8.99 4.43 -7.19
N LEU A 184 -9.47 5.59 -6.73
CA LEU A 184 -10.88 5.96 -6.70
C LEU A 184 -11.05 7.44 -7.09
N PRO A 185 -12.07 7.79 -7.91
CA PRO A 185 -12.31 9.17 -8.29
C PRO A 185 -12.51 10.05 -7.03
N MET A 186 -11.58 10.98 -6.83
CA MET A 186 -11.58 11.95 -5.74
C MET A 186 -12.19 13.28 -6.22
N PRO A 187 -12.67 14.14 -5.30
CA PRO A 187 -13.09 15.49 -5.65
C PRO A 187 -11.91 16.29 -6.24
N LEU A 188 -12.24 17.19 -7.18
CA LEU A 188 -11.25 17.93 -7.97
C LEU A 188 -10.17 18.60 -7.12
N ASP A 189 -10.54 19.27 -6.02
CA ASP A 189 -9.61 19.94 -5.12
C ASP A 189 -8.59 18.98 -4.47
N ARG A 190 -9.04 17.77 -4.11
CA ARG A 190 -8.14 16.74 -3.56
C ARG A 190 -7.25 16.15 -4.62
N THR A 191 -7.76 15.96 -5.84
CA THR A 191 -6.96 15.52 -6.98
C THR A 191 -5.87 16.53 -7.30
N ILE A 192 -6.18 17.83 -7.33
CA ILE A 192 -5.19 18.90 -7.54
C ILE A 192 -4.12 18.86 -6.43
N SER A 193 -4.54 18.74 -5.17
CA SER A 193 -3.62 18.68 -4.02
C SER A 193 -2.71 17.45 -4.06
N TYR A 194 -3.27 16.29 -4.44
CA TYR A 194 -2.51 15.06 -4.61
C TYR A 194 -1.50 15.17 -5.75
N THR A 195 -1.97 15.59 -6.94
CA THR A 195 -1.12 15.75 -8.12
C THR A 195 0.00 16.76 -7.85
N ARG A 196 -0.25 17.80 -7.05
CA ARG A 196 0.79 18.75 -6.61
C ARG A 196 1.91 18.06 -5.85
N MET A 197 1.57 17.29 -4.81
CA MET A 197 2.59 16.62 -3.99
C MET A 197 3.40 15.63 -4.81
N GLU A 198 2.75 14.84 -5.67
CA GLU A 198 3.45 13.87 -6.52
C GLU A 198 4.28 14.54 -7.63
N ALA A 199 3.78 15.63 -8.23
CA ALA A 199 4.54 16.40 -9.20
C ALA A 199 5.82 16.98 -8.57
N LEU A 200 5.74 17.48 -7.33
CA LEU A 200 6.90 17.95 -6.57
C LEU A 200 7.89 16.81 -6.26
N ASN A 201 7.38 15.63 -5.87
CA ASN A 201 8.21 14.44 -5.65
C ASN A 201 8.96 14.02 -6.93
N GLN A 202 8.36 14.24 -8.10
CA GLN A 202 8.98 13.99 -9.42
C GLN A 202 9.82 15.17 -9.95
N GLY A 203 9.97 16.25 -9.18
CA GLY A 203 10.78 17.42 -9.57
C GLY A 203 10.12 18.36 -10.59
N LEU A 204 8.81 18.23 -10.83
CA LEU A 204 8.05 19.14 -11.69
C LEU A 204 7.74 20.44 -10.93
N ARG A 205 8.39 21.54 -11.34
CA ARG A 205 8.14 22.88 -10.79
C ARG A 205 7.06 23.58 -11.62
N LEU A 206 5.82 23.45 -11.17
CA LEU A 206 4.65 24.13 -11.75
C LEU A 206 4.07 25.07 -10.69
N SER A 207 3.56 26.23 -11.11
CA SER A 207 2.79 27.10 -10.22
C SER A 207 1.42 26.47 -9.90
N ASP A 208 0.83 26.87 -8.78
CA ASP A 208 -0.47 26.33 -8.34
C ASP A 208 -1.59 26.63 -9.35
N ASP A 209 -1.52 27.78 -10.02
CA ASP A 209 -2.52 28.17 -11.02
C ASP A 209 -2.36 27.40 -12.33
N GLU A 210 -1.12 27.13 -12.77
CA GLU A 210 -0.85 26.27 -13.93
C GLU A 210 -1.34 24.84 -13.67
N LEU A 211 -1.02 24.28 -12.51
CA LEU A 211 -1.42 22.93 -12.15
C LEU A 211 -2.95 22.79 -12.14
N LYS A 212 -3.66 23.75 -11.55
CA LYS A 212 -5.13 23.78 -11.53
C LYS A 212 -5.72 23.81 -12.93
N ARG A 213 -5.19 24.66 -13.82
CA ARG A 213 -5.68 24.77 -15.21
C ARG A 213 -5.45 23.47 -15.99
N ILE A 214 -4.27 22.87 -15.84
CA ILE A 214 -3.92 21.61 -16.53
C ILE A 214 -4.82 20.47 -16.03
N VAL A 215 -4.95 20.28 -14.72
CA VAL A 215 -5.80 19.20 -14.16
C VAL A 215 -7.26 19.40 -14.58
N THR A 216 -7.79 20.62 -14.52
CA THR A 216 -9.16 20.92 -14.98
C THR A 216 -9.33 20.66 -16.48
N GLY A 217 -8.32 21.00 -17.29
CA GLY A 217 -8.28 20.70 -18.72
C GLY A 217 -8.28 19.19 -18.99
N LEU A 218 -7.53 18.42 -18.21
CA LEU A 218 -7.46 16.96 -18.33
C LEU A 218 -8.81 16.28 -18.00
N VAL A 219 -9.58 16.83 -17.07
CA VAL A 219 -10.94 16.35 -16.78
C VAL A 219 -11.86 16.57 -17.98
N LYS A 220 -11.83 17.79 -18.55
CA LYS A 220 -12.71 18.19 -19.65
C LYS A 220 -12.37 17.53 -20.97
N LYS A 221 -11.07 17.39 -21.29
CA LYS A 221 -10.58 17.06 -22.64
C LYS A 221 -9.94 15.68 -22.75
N ALA A 222 -9.32 15.19 -21.69
CA ALA A 222 -8.65 13.87 -21.67
C ALA A 222 -9.45 12.78 -20.93
N GLY A 223 -10.64 13.12 -20.43
CA GLY A 223 -11.53 12.18 -19.74
C GLY A 223 -10.97 11.66 -18.41
N LEU A 224 -10.22 12.50 -17.68
CA LEU A 224 -9.77 12.18 -16.32
C LEU A 224 -10.99 12.01 -15.40
N LYS A 225 -11.11 10.83 -14.76
CA LYS A 225 -12.23 10.50 -13.87
C LYS A 225 -12.02 11.14 -12.51
N VAL A 226 -12.74 12.21 -12.23
CA VAL A 226 -12.88 12.82 -10.91
C VAL A 226 -14.32 12.73 -10.46
N ARG A 227 -14.52 12.82 -9.15
CA ARG A 227 -15.84 12.95 -8.56
C ARG A 227 -16.22 14.42 -8.58
N GLU A 228 -17.28 14.76 -9.31
CA GLU A 228 -17.90 16.10 -9.26
C GLU A 228 -18.46 16.40 -7.87
#